data_AF-R7SU75-F1
#
_entry.id   AF-R7SU75-F1
#
_cell.length_a   1.000
_cell.length_b   1.000
_cell.length_c   1.000
_cell.angle_alpha   90.00
_cell.angle_beta   90.00
_cell.angle_gamma   90.00
#
_symmetry.space_group_name_H-M   'P 1'
#
loop_
_entity.id
_entity.type
_entity.pdbx_description
1 polymer ?
#
loop_
_entity_poly.entity_id
_entity_poly.type
_entity_poly.pdbx_seq_one_letter_code
_entity_poly.pdbx_strand_id
1 'polypeptide(L)'
;MSPSAQLPTQPIVRLGPRYNQEEEKQKGEPVFKSQTKPNAAVQDAPGLPPTCSTPTKRKVKNGCQNLMENDGSLQYTDGWRITTSDPNGLTDTLHFTNTTGASFSLMLNASSIVVFGLVPPGPSPPLASYSIDGSLPVAVHLGATTQCIANQQLFSSEPLSGPGPHNLTIFVNQTSSEQPHIIDYLWPCGTN
;
A
#
# COMPACT_ATOMS: atom_id res chain seq x y z
N MET A 1 -0.68 -21.41 -52.97
CA MET A 1 -0.15 -20.06 -53.30
C MET A 1 0.19 -19.39 -51.98
N SER A 2 1.46 -19.42 -51.59
CA SER A 2 1.95 -18.88 -50.31
C SER A 2 2.30 -17.40 -50.44
N PRO A 3 1.88 -16.52 -49.53
CA PRO A 3 2.36 -15.14 -49.52
C PRO A 3 3.70 -15.03 -48.79
N SER A 4 4.69 -14.43 -49.47
CA SER A 4 5.95 -13.98 -48.87
C SER A 4 5.69 -12.77 -47.97
N ALA A 5 6.08 -12.87 -46.70
CA ALA A 5 6.04 -11.75 -45.76
C ALA A 5 7.37 -10.97 -45.81
N GLN A 6 7.26 -9.67 -46.08
CA GLN A 6 8.35 -8.72 -46.22
C GLN A 6 8.69 -8.14 -44.83
N LEU A 7 9.95 -8.22 -44.41
CA LEU A 7 10.41 -7.70 -43.12
C LEU A 7 10.46 -6.16 -43.11
N PRO A 8 10.04 -5.48 -42.01
CA PRO A 8 10.18 -4.04 -41.86
C PRO A 8 11.61 -3.65 -41.44
N THR A 9 12.15 -2.66 -42.13
CA THR A 9 13.44 -2.01 -41.87
C THR A 9 13.29 -1.03 -40.71
N GLN A 10 14.12 -1.13 -39.67
CA GLN A 10 14.11 -0.18 -38.55
C GLN A 10 15.02 1.04 -38.80
N PRO A 11 14.62 2.24 -38.35
CA PRO A 11 15.42 3.45 -38.48
C PRO A 11 16.55 3.55 -37.45
N ILE A 12 17.68 4.10 -37.92
CA ILE A 12 18.93 4.38 -37.20
C ILE A 12 18.72 5.55 -36.23
N VAL A 13 18.93 5.33 -34.93
CA VAL A 13 18.94 6.38 -33.90
C VAL A 13 20.35 6.99 -33.82
N ARG A 14 20.48 8.28 -34.13
CA ARG A 14 21.70 9.08 -33.95
C ARG A 14 21.85 9.47 -32.48
N LEU A 15 23.00 9.14 -31.88
CA LEU A 15 23.43 9.60 -30.57
C LEU A 15 23.86 11.07 -30.63
N GLY A 16 23.21 11.92 -29.82
CA GLY A 16 23.62 13.31 -29.59
C GLY A 16 24.73 13.43 -28.53
N PRO A 17 25.40 14.60 -28.45
CA PRO A 17 26.66 14.75 -27.73
C PRO A 17 26.52 14.90 -26.21
N ARG A 18 27.57 14.44 -25.51
CA ARG A 18 27.85 14.59 -24.07
C ARG A 18 27.89 16.06 -23.67
N TYR A 19 27.16 16.41 -22.61
CA TYR A 19 27.35 17.67 -21.88
C TYR A 19 28.35 17.45 -20.74
N ASN A 20 29.36 18.32 -20.68
CA ASN A 20 30.39 18.34 -19.64
C ASN A 20 29.86 19.01 -18.36
N GLN A 21 30.38 18.52 -17.23
CA GLN A 21 30.23 19.07 -15.89
C GLN A 21 30.83 20.48 -15.80
N GLU A 22 30.09 21.40 -15.19
CA GLU A 22 30.66 22.57 -14.51
C GLU A 22 30.42 22.41 -13.01
N GLU A 23 31.52 22.43 -12.26
CA GLU A 23 31.55 22.55 -10.80
C GLU A 23 31.11 23.97 -10.41
N GLU A 24 30.06 24.10 -9.60
CA GLU A 24 29.86 25.32 -8.83
C GLU A 24 29.89 25.03 -7.33
N LYS A 25 30.93 25.60 -6.72
CA LYS A 25 31.27 25.61 -5.31
C LYS A 25 30.53 26.77 -4.66
N GLN A 26 29.46 26.52 -3.91
CA GLN A 26 28.91 27.53 -3.00
C GLN A 26 28.75 27.00 -1.57
N LYS A 27 29.48 27.71 -0.71
CA LYS A 27 29.65 27.57 0.72
C LYS A 27 28.56 28.41 1.40
N GLY A 28 27.73 27.79 2.22
CA GLY A 28 26.77 28.50 3.06
C GLY A 28 25.92 27.52 3.86
N GLU A 29 26.34 27.18 5.08
CA GLU A 29 25.50 26.52 6.07
C GLU A 29 24.43 27.50 6.58
N PRO A 30 23.13 27.20 6.45
CA PRO A 30 22.13 27.89 7.24
C PRO A 30 22.08 27.23 8.63
N VAL A 31 22.40 28.02 9.66
CA VAL A 31 22.13 27.68 11.06
C VAL A 31 20.61 27.62 11.25
N PHE A 32 20.05 26.41 11.19
CA PHE A 32 18.64 26.16 11.45
C PHE A 32 18.41 26.21 12.96
N LYS A 33 17.92 27.34 13.47
CA LYS A 33 17.43 27.45 14.85
C LYS A 33 16.10 26.69 14.94
N SER A 34 16.17 25.45 15.41
CA SER A 34 14.98 24.68 15.79
C SER A 34 14.34 25.32 17.03
N GLN A 35 13.29 26.12 16.80
CA GLN A 35 12.35 26.51 17.83
C GLN A 35 11.21 25.49 17.82
N THR A 36 11.33 24.46 18.65
CA THR A 36 10.28 23.49 18.93
C THR A 36 9.19 24.15 19.77
N LYS A 37 8.18 24.69 19.09
CA LYS A 37 6.81 24.74 19.64
C LYS A 37 6.21 23.34 19.48
N PRO A 38 5.56 22.76 20.51
CA PRO A 38 4.74 21.58 20.33
C PRO A 38 3.47 22.02 19.59
N ASN A 39 3.54 22.05 18.26
CA ASN A 39 2.41 22.40 17.41
C ASN A 39 1.55 21.15 17.19
N ALA A 40 0.25 21.37 17.39
CA ALA A 40 -0.91 20.64 16.87
C ALA A 40 -0.64 19.30 16.19
N ALA A 41 -1.28 18.25 16.73
CA ALA A 41 -1.46 16.97 16.04
C ALA A 41 -1.76 17.22 14.56
N VAL A 42 -1.00 16.54 13.70
CA VAL A 42 -1.21 16.49 12.26
C VAL A 42 -2.56 15.81 12.02
N GLN A 43 -3.62 16.59 12.14
CA GLN A 43 -4.96 16.24 11.74
C GLN A 43 -5.14 16.78 10.32
N ASP A 44 -5.81 15.99 9.49
CA ASP A 44 -6.18 16.30 8.11
C ASP A 44 -5.14 15.94 7.04
N ALA A 45 -4.76 14.67 6.98
CA ALA A 45 -4.39 14.09 5.70
C ALA A 45 -5.64 14.12 4.79
N PRO A 46 -5.63 14.84 3.65
CA PRO A 46 -6.80 14.98 2.81
C PRO A 46 -7.27 13.62 2.30
N GLY A 47 -8.45 13.18 2.75
CA GLY A 47 -9.10 11.95 2.29
C GLY A 47 -9.22 10.83 3.33
N LEU A 48 -8.70 10.98 4.54
CA LEU A 48 -9.07 10.11 5.65
C LEU A 48 -10.16 10.73 6.53
N PRO A 49 -11.12 9.93 7.02
CA PRO A 49 -12.04 10.39 8.05
C PRO A 49 -11.26 10.83 9.30
N PRO A 50 -11.56 11.98 9.91
CA PRO A 50 -10.84 12.50 11.09
C PRO A 50 -10.84 11.55 12.30
N THR A 51 -11.76 10.57 12.29
CA THR A 51 -11.97 9.61 13.36
C THR A 51 -11.14 8.34 13.22
N CYS A 52 -10.42 8.16 12.11
CA CYS A 52 -9.59 6.98 11.86
C CYS A 52 -8.12 7.27 12.21
N SER A 53 -7.65 6.72 13.32
CA SER A 53 -6.24 6.79 13.75
C SER A 53 -5.64 5.41 13.94
N THR A 54 -4.31 5.31 13.82
CA THR A 54 -3.60 4.05 14.02
C THR A 54 -3.64 3.63 15.49
N PRO A 55 -3.87 2.34 15.77
CA PRO A 55 -3.71 1.80 17.11
C PRO A 55 -2.22 1.68 17.46
N THR A 56 -1.83 2.22 18.62
CA THR A 56 -0.42 2.35 19.05
C THR A 56 0.25 1.06 19.52
N LYS A 57 -0.48 -0.06 19.64
CA LYS A 57 0.10 -1.37 20.01
C LYS A 57 -0.58 -2.52 19.27
N ARG A 58 0.19 -3.23 18.44
CA ARG A 58 -0.23 -4.43 17.71
C ARG A 58 0.41 -5.65 18.36
N LYS A 59 -0.39 -6.64 18.77
CA LYS A 59 0.14 -7.92 19.26
C LYS A 59 0.25 -8.87 18.07
N VAL A 60 1.46 -9.10 17.61
CA VAL A 60 1.73 -10.07 16.54
C VAL A 60 1.47 -11.47 17.07
N LYS A 61 0.73 -12.28 16.32
CA LYS A 61 0.50 -13.69 16.64
C LYS A 61 1.82 -14.46 16.55
N ASN A 62 2.06 -15.37 17.49
CA ASN A 62 3.25 -16.25 17.46
C ASN A 62 3.32 -17.01 16.12
N GLY A 63 4.51 -17.02 15.51
CA GLY A 63 4.73 -17.62 14.18
C GLY A 63 4.32 -16.74 13.00
N CYS A 64 3.95 -15.48 13.24
CA CYS A 64 3.71 -14.48 12.21
C CYS A 64 4.74 -13.36 12.31
N GLN A 65 5.04 -12.74 11.17
CA GLN A 65 5.80 -11.51 11.09
C GLN A 65 4.84 -10.33 10.97
N ASN A 66 5.28 -9.15 11.40
CA ASN A 66 4.53 -7.91 11.17
C ASN A 66 5.11 -7.20 9.97
N LEU A 67 4.41 -7.26 8.84
CA LEU A 67 4.76 -6.53 7.63
C LEU A 67 3.97 -5.24 7.59
N MET A 68 4.67 -4.12 7.64
CA MET A 68 4.05 -2.80 7.57
C MET A 68 3.60 -2.53 6.13
N GLU A 69 2.51 -1.79 6.00
CA GLU A 69 1.96 -1.43 4.70
C GLU A 69 2.93 -0.57 3.86
N ASN A 70 3.79 0.23 4.50
CA ASN A 70 4.78 1.06 3.82
C ASN A 70 6.10 0.32 3.50
N ASP A 71 6.11 -1.01 3.63
CA ASP A 71 7.27 -1.83 3.28
C ASP A 71 7.49 -1.85 1.76
N GLY A 72 8.76 -1.72 1.34
CA GLY A 72 9.12 -1.63 -0.09
C GLY A 72 8.84 -2.89 -0.91
N SER A 73 8.44 -4.01 -0.27
CA SER A 73 7.98 -5.22 -0.95
C SER A 73 6.54 -5.10 -1.48
N LEU A 74 5.74 -4.16 -0.97
CA LEU A 74 4.39 -3.91 -1.46
C LEU A 74 4.42 -3.04 -2.73
N GLN A 75 3.73 -3.51 -3.76
CA GLN A 75 3.65 -2.81 -5.05
C GLN A 75 2.24 -2.29 -5.27
N TYR A 76 2.09 -0.97 -5.20
CA TYR A 76 0.81 -0.28 -5.39
C TYR A 76 0.65 0.18 -6.84
N THR A 77 -0.57 0.13 -7.35
CA THR A 77 -0.94 0.84 -8.59
C THR A 77 -1.30 2.30 -8.29
N ASP A 78 -1.65 3.07 -9.32
CA ASP A 78 -2.03 4.47 -9.15
C ASP A 78 -3.28 4.65 -8.26
N GLY A 79 -3.31 5.73 -7.50
CA GLY A 79 -4.47 6.13 -6.67
C GLY A 79 -4.31 5.87 -5.17
N TRP A 80 -3.28 5.14 -4.76
CA TRP A 80 -2.93 4.98 -3.34
C TRP A 80 -2.24 6.23 -2.79
N ARG A 81 -2.52 6.50 -1.51
CA ARG A 81 -1.96 7.61 -0.75
C ARG A 81 -1.50 7.09 0.60
N ILE A 82 -0.39 7.65 1.09
CA ILE A 82 0.08 7.42 2.45
C ILE A 82 -0.36 8.58 3.35
N THR A 83 -0.75 8.26 4.58
CA THR A 83 -0.83 9.21 5.68
C THR A 83 0.06 8.73 6.82
N THR A 84 0.37 9.61 7.75
CA THR A 84 1.07 9.27 8.99
C THR A 84 0.70 10.25 10.08
N SER A 85 0.62 9.75 11.31
CA SER A 85 0.56 10.60 12.50
C SER A 85 1.94 10.87 13.11
N ASP A 86 2.98 10.18 12.65
CA ASP A 86 4.37 10.44 13.02
C ASP A 86 4.88 11.67 12.23
N PRO A 87 5.34 12.74 12.90
CA PRO A 87 5.92 13.90 12.22
C PRO A 87 7.09 13.57 11.28
N ASN A 88 7.78 12.44 11.50
CA ASN A 88 8.87 11.98 10.65
C ASN A 88 8.42 11.01 9.56
N GLY A 89 7.16 10.56 9.60
CA GLY A 89 6.59 9.58 8.67
C GLY A 89 7.25 8.22 8.67
N LEU A 90 7.90 7.83 9.76
CA LEU A 90 8.58 6.54 9.89
C LEU A 90 7.67 5.48 10.50
N THR A 91 6.74 5.87 11.36
CA THR A 91 5.78 4.98 12.01
C THR A 91 4.34 5.46 11.84
N ASP A 92 3.39 4.64 12.31
CA ASP A 92 1.97 5.01 12.32
C ASP A 92 1.45 5.48 10.97
N THR A 93 1.92 4.79 9.92
CA THR A 93 1.51 5.03 8.54
C THR A 93 0.27 4.23 8.21
N LEU A 94 -0.54 4.77 7.29
CA LEU A 94 -1.62 4.03 6.65
C LEU A 94 -1.56 4.30 5.15
N HIS A 95 -1.73 3.26 4.34
CA HIS A 95 -2.04 3.42 2.93
C HIS A 95 -3.52 3.29 2.71
N PHE A 96 -4.07 4.24 1.97
CA PHE A 96 -5.48 4.24 1.63
C PHE A 96 -5.70 4.65 0.18
N THR A 97 -6.86 4.28 -0.34
CA THR A 97 -7.31 4.68 -1.67
C THR A 97 -8.81 4.91 -1.68
N ASN A 98 -9.22 5.94 -2.42
CA ASN A 98 -10.60 6.22 -2.79
C ASN A 98 -10.81 5.97 -4.30
N THR A 99 -9.87 5.28 -4.95
CA THR A 99 -9.90 4.98 -6.38
C THR A 99 -10.37 3.54 -6.58
N THR A 100 -11.60 3.38 -7.06
CA THR A 100 -12.08 2.08 -7.54
C THR A 100 -11.19 1.57 -8.67
N GLY A 101 -10.80 0.30 -8.60
CA GLY A 101 -9.85 -0.34 -9.53
C GLY A 101 -8.40 -0.26 -9.09
N ALA A 102 -8.07 0.54 -8.06
CA ALA A 102 -6.75 0.52 -7.45
C ALA A 102 -6.45 -0.87 -6.87
N SER A 103 -5.18 -1.23 -6.85
CA SER A 103 -4.71 -2.54 -6.43
C SER A 103 -3.34 -2.45 -5.77
N PHE A 104 -2.98 -3.48 -5.02
CA PHE A 104 -1.60 -3.71 -4.68
C PHE A 104 -1.28 -5.20 -4.69
N SER A 105 0.00 -5.53 -4.82
CA SER A 105 0.50 -6.90 -4.79
C SER A 105 1.69 -7.05 -3.85
N LEU A 106 1.87 -8.27 -3.35
CA LEU A 106 2.93 -8.64 -2.43
C LEU A 106 3.40 -10.06 -2.76
N MET A 107 4.70 -10.22 -2.99
CA MET A 107 5.35 -11.53 -3.00
C MET A 107 5.75 -11.90 -1.58
N LEU A 108 5.29 -13.04 -1.08
CA LEU A 108 5.56 -13.51 0.28
C LEU A 108 5.97 -14.98 0.33
N ASN A 109 6.89 -15.34 1.21
CA ASN A 109 7.25 -16.73 1.49
C ASN A 109 6.66 -17.14 2.85
N ALA A 110 5.38 -17.50 2.87
CA ALA A 110 4.63 -17.81 4.09
C ALA A 110 3.60 -18.91 3.82
N SER A 111 3.12 -19.57 4.87
CA SER A 111 2.07 -20.61 4.77
C SER A 111 0.65 -20.05 4.90
N SER A 112 0.49 -18.79 5.31
CA SER A 112 -0.78 -18.07 5.36
C SER A 112 -0.54 -16.57 5.46
N ILE A 113 -1.54 -15.78 5.07
CA ILE A 113 -1.50 -14.32 5.23
C ILE A 113 -2.82 -13.78 5.78
N VAL A 114 -2.72 -12.81 6.69
CA VAL A 114 -3.85 -12.05 7.21
C VAL A 114 -3.62 -10.56 6.93
N VAL A 115 -4.65 -9.86 6.45
CA VAL A 115 -4.58 -8.45 6.09
C VAL A 115 -5.41 -7.65 7.09
N PHE A 116 -4.82 -6.59 7.64
CA PHE A 116 -5.46 -5.72 8.60
C PHE A 116 -5.52 -4.29 8.11
N GLY A 117 -6.55 -3.59 8.54
CA GLY A 117 -6.74 -2.19 8.23
C GLY A 117 -7.77 -1.53 9.12
N LEU A 118 -8.28 -0.41 8.62
CA LEU A 118 -9.31 0.38 9.27
C LEU A 118 -10.58 0.33 8.44
N VAL A 119 -11.73 0.32 9.12
CA VAL A 119 -13.05 0.48 8.47
C VAL A 119 -13.65 1.82 8.86
N PRO A 120 -13.68 2.79 7.92
CA PRO A 120 -14.34 4.08 8.11
C PRO A 120 -15.82 3.96 8.51
N PRO A 121 -16.34 4.89 9.32
CA PRO A 121 -17.78 4.97 9.57
C PRO A 121 -18.56 5.22 8.28
N GLY A 122 -19.71 4.56 8.14
CA GLY A 122 -20.67 4.84 7.08
C GLY A 122 -21.46 3.61 6.62
N PRO A 123 -22.50 3.83 5.81
CA PRO A 123 -23.47 2.81 5.40
C PRO A 123 -22.95 1.84 4.33
N SER A 124 -21.85 2.18 3.64
CA SER A 124 -21.32 1.43 2.50
C SER A 124 -19.79 1.30 2.59
N PRO A 125 -19.29 0.41 3.47
CA PRO A 125 -17.86 0.16 3.59
C PRO A 125 -17.20 -0.21 2.26
N PRO A 126 -15.89 0.04 2.12
CA PRO A 126 -15.16 -0.33 0.91
C PRO A 126 -15.25 -1.84 0.65
N LEU A 127 -15.42 -2.21 -0.62
CA LEU A 127 -15.41 -3.58 -1.09
C LEU A 127 -14.07 -3.85 -1.79
N ALA A 128 -13.39 -4.91 -1.37
CA ALA A 128 -12.15 -5.37 -1.99
C ALA A 128 -12.18 -6.88 -2.19
N SER A 129 -11.45 -7.32 -3.22
CA SER A 129 -11.26 -8.73 -3.56
C SER A 129 -9.80 -9.12 -3.44
N TYR A 130 -9.57 -10.35 -2.98
CA TYR A 130 -8.26 -10.88 -2.64
C TYR A 130 -7.99 -12.12 -3.49
N SER A 131 -6.85 -12.16 -4.16
CA SER A 131 -6.39 -13.31 -4.94
C SER A 131 -5.03 -13.74 -4.45
N ILE A 132 -4.85 -15.06 -4.32
CA ILE A 132 -3.56 -15.69 -4.05
C ILE A 132 -3.14 -16.44 -5.31
N ASP A 133 -1.92 -16.21 -5.79
CA ASP A 133 -1.33 -16.91 -6.94
C ASP A 133 -2.18 -16.87 -8.22
N GLY A 134 -2.95 -15.79 -8.41
CA GLY A 134 -3.86 -15.63 -9.55
C GLY A 134 -5.12 -16.50 -9.49
N SER A 135 -5.44 -17.08 -8.33
CA SER A 135 -6.71 -17.76 -8.09
C SER A 135 -7.91 -16.81 -8.21
N LEU A 136 -9.11 -17.38 -8.32
CA LEU A 136 -10.35 -16.60 -8.40
C LEU A 136 -10.45 -15.66 -7.19
N PRO A 137 -10.60 -14.33 -7.40
CA PRO A 137 -10.64 -13.38 -6.29
C PRO A 137 -11.83 -13.62 -5.35
N VAL A 138 -11.58 -13.57 -4.04
CA VAL A 138 -12.60 -13.64 -3.00
C VAL A 138 -12.94 -12.23 -2.54
N ALA A 139 -14.18 -11.79 -2.75
CA ALA A 139 -14.65 -10.50 -2.29
C ALA A 139 -15.01 -10.56 -0.80
N VAL A 140 -14.50 -9.62 0.00
CA VAL A 140 -14.85 -9.49 1.42
C VAL A 140 -15.76 -8.29 1.62
N HIS A 141 -16.97 -8.57 2.10
CA HIS A 141 -17.96 -7.55 2.44
C HIS A 141 -17.83 -7.17 3.91
N LEU A 142 -17.49 -5.92 4.17
CA LEU A 142 -17.48 -5.35 5.52
C LEU A 142 -18.87 -4.81 5.86
N GLY A 143 -19.28 -4.95 7.11
CA GLY A 143 -20.55 -4.41 7.59
C GLY A 143 -20.49 -2.90 7.83
N ALA A 144 -21.62 -2.20 7.66
CA ALA A 144 -21.72 -0.79 7.99
C ALA A 144 -21.31 -0.52 9.44
N THR A 145 -20.64 0.60 9.69
CA THR A 145 -20.17 0.98 11.02
C THR A 145 -20.56 2.42 11.32
N THR A 146 -20.77 2.74 12.60
CA THR A 146 -21.04 4.11 13.06
C THR A 146 -19.79 4.84 13.55
N GLN A 147 -18.67 4.13 13.66
CA GLN A 147 -17.38 4.63 14.11
C GLN A 147 -16.26 3.96 13.32
N CYS A 148 -15.06 4.55 13.34
CA CYS A 148 -13.90 3.91 12.74
C CYS A 148 -13.51 2.66 13.52
N ILE A 149 -13.37 1.52 12.83
CA ILE A 149 -12.94 0.25 13.43
C ILE A 149 -11.49 0.01 13.05
N ALA A 150 -10.58 0.14 14.02
CA ALA A 150 -9.16 -0.16 13.84
C ALA A 150 -8.85 -1.64 14.06
N ASN A 151 -7.70 -2.10 13.53
CA ASN A 151 -7.28 -3.51 13.57
C ASN A 151 -8.34 -4.49 13.03
N GLN A 152 -9.13 -4.06 12.05
CA GLN A 152 -10.10 -4.94 11.44
C GLN A 152 -9.36 -5.94 10.55
N GLN A 153 -9.57 -7.23 10.77
CA GLN A 153 -9.18 -8.24 9.80
C GLN A 153 -10.03 -8.05 8.55
N LEU A 154 -9.36 -7.67 7.46
CA LEU A 154 -9.98 -7.45 6.15
C LEU A 154 -9.98 -8.74 5.32
N PHE A 155 -9.01 -9.61 5.54
CA PHE A 155 -8.88 -10.88 4.84
C PHE A 155 -8.00 -11.86 5.63
N SER A 156 -8.26 -13.15 5.49
CA SER A 156 -7.36 -14.23 5.88
C SER A 156 -7.35 -15.25 4.76
N SER A 157 -6.17 -15.69 4.34
CA SER A 157 -6.05 -16.77 3.38
C SER A 157 -6.39 -18.11 4.03
N GLU A 158 -6.80 -19.06 3.20
CA GLU A 158 -6.64 -20.49 3.51
C GLU A 158 -5.13 -20.83 3.59
N PRO A 159 -4.76 -22.02 4.14
CA PRO A 159 -3.38 -22.48 4.10
C PRO A 159 -2.83 -22.50 2.67
N LEU A 160 -1.70 -21.82 2.48
CA LEU A 160 -1.02 -21.72 1.19
C LEU A 160 -0.31 -23.04 0.90
N SER A 161 -0.57 -23.59 -0.29
CA SER A 161 -0.11 -24.92 -0.68
C SER A 161 1.11 -24.82 -1.59
N GLY A 162 2.09 -25.68 -1.33
CA GLY A 162 3.32 -25.75 -2.10
C GLY A 162 4.46 -24.94 -1.48
N PRO A 163 5.72 -25.28 -1.82
CA PRO A 163 6.87 -24.52 -1.38
C PRO A 163 7.07 -23.27 -2.25
N GLY A 164 7.63 -22.22 -1.66
CA GLY A 164 8.13 -21.05 -2.39
C GLY A 164 7.28 -19.79 -2.20
N PRO A 165 7.58 -18.74 -2.99
CA PRO A 165 6.91 -17.47 -2.85
C PRO A 165 5.50 -17.51 -3.46
N HIS A 166 4.53 -17.00 -2.71
CA HIS A 166 3.15 -16.77 -3.12
C HIS A 166 2.93 -15.29 -3.44
N ASN A 167 1.98 -15.01 -4.33
CA ASN A 167 1.59 -13.65 -4.69
C ASN A 167 0.20 -13.32 -4.15
N LEU A 168 0.11 -12.40 -3.18
CA LEU A 168 -1.15 -11.78 -2.79
C LEU A 168 -1.43 -10.60 -3.71
N THR A 169 -2.62 -10.53 -4.30
CA THR A 169 -3.12 -9.34 -4.99
C THR A 169 -4.45 -8.90 -4.40
N ILE A 170 -4.56 -7.61 -4.09
CA ILE A 170 -5.79 -6.98 -3.59
C ILE A 170 -6.30 -6.01 -4.63
N PHE A 171 -7.59 -6.11 -4.95
CA PHE A 171 -8.28 -5.23 -5.88
C PHE A 171 -9.41 -4.49 -5.17
N VAL A 172 -9.41 -3.16 -5.22
CA VAL A 172 -10.47 -2.33 -4.63
C VAL A 172 -11.62 -2.25 -5.62
N ASN A 173 -12.71 -2.97 -5.34
CA ASN A 173 -13.88 -3.04 -6.23
C ASN A 173 -14.80 -1.84 -6.08
N GLN A 174 -14.96 -1.30 -4.87
CA GLN A 174 -15.83 -0.17 -4.56
C GLN A 174 -15.29 0.60 -3.36
N THR A 175 -15.27 1.93 -3.45
CA THR A 175 -14.85 2.82 -2.36
C THR A 175 -15.38 4.24 -2.60
N SER A 176 -15.29 5.12 -1.61
CA SER A 176 -15.62 6.55 -1.74
C SER A 176 -14.64 7.41 -0.95
N SER A 177 -14.76 8.74 -1.04
CA SER A 177 -13.99 9.69 -0.21
C SER A 177 -14.31 9.57 1.28
N GLU A 178 -15.53 9.18 1.63
CA GLU A 178 -15.99 9.04 3.02
C GLU A 178 -15.65 7.65 3.59
N GLN A 179 -15.60 6.63 2.72
CA GLN A 179 -15.28 5.25 3.08
C GLN A 179 -14.14 4.71 2.19
N PRO A 180 -12.92 5.26 2.31
CA PRO A 180 -11.75 4.76 1.60
C PRO A 180 -11.41 3.32 2.01
N HIS A 181 -10.77 2.57 1.13
CA HIS A 181 -10.13 1.31 1.50
C HIS A 181 -8.80 1.62 2.18
N ILE A 182 -8.60 1.17 3.42
CA ILE A 182 -7.44 1.50 4.25
C ILE A 182 -6.73 0.22 4.69
N ILE A 183 -5.44 0.11 4.37
CA ILE A 183 -4.55 -0.96 4.83
C ILE A 183 -3.60 -0.39 5.89
N ASP A 184 -3.33 -1.20 6.92
CA ASP A 184 -2.45 -0.83 8.03
C ASP A 184 -1.25 -1.77 8.16
N TYR A 185 -1.48 -3.09 8.14
CA TYR A 185 -0.42 -4.08 8.20
C TYR A 185 -0.89 -5.45 7.75
N LEU A 186 0.07 -6.34 7.52
CA LEU A 186 -0.15 -7.72 7.13
C LEU A 186 0.61 -8.66 8.07
N TRP A 187 0.06 -9.84 8.28
CA TRP A 187 0.69 -10.94 8.98
C TRP A 187 0.93 -12.12 8.04
N PRO A 188 2.08 -12.18 7.34
CA PRO A 188 2.58 -13.43 6.79
C PRO A 188 3.00 -14.35 7.96
N CYS A 189 2.50 -15.59 7.96
CA CYS A 189 2.76 -16.57 9.02
C CYS A 189 3.36 -17.87 8.48
N GLY A 190 4.05 -18.60 9.35
CA GLY A 190 4.69 -19.87 8.98
C GLY A 190 5.90 -19.69 8.07
N THR A 191 6.55 -18.52 8.15
CA THR A 191 7.88 -18.29 7.57
C THR A 191 8.86 -19.23 8.27
N ASN A 192 9.41 -20.20 7.55
CA ASN A 192 10.53 -21.02 8.03
C ASN A 192 11.87 -20.40 7.60
#